data_AF-A0A953J7Q6-F1
#
_entry.id   AF-A0A953J7Q6-F1
#
_cell.length_a   1.000
_cell.length_b   1.000
_cell.length_c   1.000
_cell.angle_alpha   90.00
_cell.angle_beta   90.00
_cell.angle_gamma   90.00
#
_symmetry.space_group_name_H-M   'P 1'
#
loop_
_entity.id
_entity.type
_entity.pdbx_description
1 polymer ?
#
loop_
_entity_poly.entity_id
_entity_poly.type
_entity_poly.pdbx_seq_one_letter_code
_entity_poly.pdbx_strand_id
1 'polypeptide(L)' 'MAAQPSSNPADVVVRGDARGFKQEIVAGKHRLLADEPESAGGTDSGPDPYDYLLAALGACTSMTIG' A
#
# COMPACT_ATOMS: atom_id res chain seq x y z
N MET A 1 -6.82 17.14 -24.82
CA MET A 1 -6.14 15.83 -24.90
C MET A 1 -6.64 15.00 -23.73
N ALA A 2 -7.61 14.12 -23.96
CA ALA A 2 -8.25 13.34 -22.92
C ALA A 2 -7.44 12.06 -22.68
N ALA A 3 -6.93 11.87 -21.46
CA ALA A 3 -6.33 10.61 -21.05
C ALA A 3 -7.47 9.60 -20.80
N GLN A 4 -7.45 8.50 -21.54
CA GLN A 4 -8.44 7.42 -21.48
C GLN A 4 -8.33 6.68 -20.13
N PRO A 5 -9.44 6.26 -19.52
CA PRO A 5 -9.40 5.39 -18.35
C PRO A 5 -9.12 3.96 -18.84
N SER A 6 -7.87 3.50 -18.71
CA SER A 6 -7.53 2.10 -18.99
C SER A 6 -8.17 1.19 -17.95
N SER A 7 -9.05 0.30 -18.40
CA SER A 7 -9.70 -0.75 -17.61
C SER A 7 -8.74 -1.91 -17.29
N ASN A 8 -7.62 -1.60 -16.62
CA ASN A 8 -6.76 -2.61 -15.99
C ASN A 8 -7.21 -2.80 -14.52
N PRO A 9 -7.02 -3.99 -13.90
CA PRO A 9 -7.28 -4.15 -12.48
C PRO A 9 -6.53 -3.04 -11.75
N ALA A 10 -7.24 -2.28 -10.91
CA ALA A 10 -6.81 -0.97 -10.41
C ALA A 10 -5.29 -0.92 -10.16
N ASP A 11 -4.55 -0.24 -11.04
CA ASP A 11 -3.09 -0.22 -11.00
C ASP A 11 -2.64 0.22 -9.60
N VAL A 12 -1.97 -0.68 -8.88
CA VAL A 12 -1.33 -0.37 -7.60
C VAL A 12 0.06 0.14 -7.91
N VAL A 13 0.30 1.42 -7.64
CA VAL A 13 1.59 2.07 -7.87
C VAL A 13 2.25 2.33 -6.52
N VAL A 14 3.45 1.79 -6.33
CA VAL A 14 4.28 1.99 -5.13
C VAL A 14 5.48 2.84 -5.50
N ARG A 15 5.76 3.88 -4.69
CA ARG A 15 6.89 4.80 -4.89
C ARG A 15 7.60 5.05 -3.58
N GLY A 16 8.91 4.87 -3.55
CA GLY A 16 9.77 5.25 -2.43
C GLY A 16 10.93 6.10 -2.89
N ASP A 17 11.63 6.70 -1.94
CA ASP A 17 12.97 7.25 -2.20
C ASP A 17 14.05 6.23 -1.79
N ALA A 18 15.27 6.40 -2.29
CA ALA A 18 16.37 5.48 -2.00
C ALA A 18 16.99 5.66 -0.60
N ARG A 19 16.42 6.52 0.25
CA ARG A 19 17.02 6.96 1.52
C ARG A 19 16.32 6.40 2.76
N GLY A 20 15.27 5.60 2.58
CA GLY A 20 14.56 4.96 3.69
C GLY A 20 13.54 3.92 3.23
N PHE A 21 12.74 3.45 4.17
CA PHE A 21 11.73 2.42 3.93
C PHE A 21 10.35 2.97 3.60
N LYS A 22 10.14 4.28 3.73
CA LYS A 22 8.87 4.92 3.46
C LYS A 22 8.45 4.82 2.00
N GLN A 23 7.24 4.31 1.77
CA GLN A 23 6.61 4.17 0.47
C GLN A 23 5.28 4.93 0.42
N GLU A 24 5.02 5.62 -0.67
CA GLU A 24 3.70 6.07 -1.07
C GLU A 24 3.04 5.03 -1.97
N ILE A 25 1.82 4.62 -1.62
CA ILE A 25 1.05 3.62 -2.36
C ILE A 25 -0.22 4.27 -2.89
N VAL A 26 -0.46 4.14 -4.19
CA VAL A 26 -1.69 4.58 -4.85
C VAL A 26 -2.44 3.36 -5.36
N ALA A 27 -3.67 3.17 -4.86
CA ALA A 27 -4.57 2.11 -5.29
C ALA A 27 -5.90 2.75 -5.76
N GLY A 28 -6.02 3.00 -7.06
CA GLY A 28 -7.13 3.78 -7.62
C GLY A 28 -7.19 5.19 -7.01
N LYS A 29 -8.26 5.52 -6.27
CA LYS A 29 -8.43 6.81 -5.59
C LYS A 29 -7.79 6.87 -4.20
N HIS A 30 -7.32 5.74 -3.67
CA HIS A 30 -6.79 5.64 -2.31
C HIS A 30 -5.29 5.92 -2.28
N ARG A 31 -4.87 6.66 -1.26
CA ARG A 31 -3.46 6.95 -0.97
C ARG A 31 -3.13 6.35 0.39
N LEU A 32 -2.09 5.54 0.42
CA LEU A 32 -1.60 4.89 1.63
C LEU A 32 -0.10 5.15 1.80
N LEU A 33 0.38 4.97 3.02
CA LEU A 33 1.80 5.01 3.36
C LEU A 33 2.20 3.66 3.92
N ALA A 34 3.30 3.10 3.46
CA ALA A 34 3.96 1.98 4.12
C ALA A 34 5.32 2.42 4.63
N ASP A 35 5.72 1.93 5.79
CA ASP A 35 7.03 2.24 6.35
C ASP A 35 7.41 1.17 7.37
N GLU A 36 8.70 0.95 7.54
CA GLU A 36 9.20 0.05 8.59
C GLU A 36 9.27 0.81 9.92
N PRO A 37 9.20 0.12 11.07
CA PRO A 37 9.41 0.73 12.36
C PRO A 37 10.85 1.26 12.50
N GLU A 38 11.06 2.19 13.44
CA GLU A 38 12.41 2.74 13.72
C GLU A 38 13.43 1.65 14.08
N SER A 39 12.98 0.58 14.76
CA SER A 39 13.82 -0.56 15.14
C SER A 39 14.35 -1.36 13.94
N ALA A 40 13.69 -1.26 12.78
CA ALA A 40 14.10 -1.85 11.51
C ALA A 40 14.73 -0.83 10.55
N GLY A 41 14.91 0.43 10.99
CA GLY A 41 15.55 1.50 10.24
C GLY A 41 14.59 2.34 9.38
N GLY A 42 13.27 2.18 9.55
CA GLY A 42 12.27 3.07 8.94
C GLY A 42 11.91 4.25 9.84
N THR A 43 10.79 4.91 9.55
CA THR A 43 10.31 6.08 10.31
C THR A 43 8.94 5.89 10.96
N ASP A 44 8.42 4.65 10.97
CA ASP A 44 7.13 4.29 11.59
C ASP A 44 5.97 5.19 11.12
N SER A 45 6.04 5.66 9.86
CA SER A 45 5.10 6.64 9.31
C SER A 45 3.83 6.04 8.70
N GLY A 46 3.71 4.71 8.72
CA GLY A 46 2.59 3.91 8.25
C GLY A 46 2.80 2.44 8.57
N PRO A 47 1.81 1.58 8.31
CA PRO A 47 1.94 0.14 8.51
C PRO A 47 3.11 -0.43 7.69
N ASP A 48 3.77 -1.45 8.21
CA ASP A 48 4.82 -2.13 7.48
C ASP A 48 4.22 -3.01 6.34
N PRO A 49 5.04 -3.53 5.42
CA PRO A 49 4.55 -4.40 4.35
C PRO A 49 3.87 -5.69 4.85
N TYR A 50 4.26 -6.22 6.01
CA TYR A 50 3.66 -7.40 6.60
C TYR A 50 2.26 -7.10 7.16
N ASP A 51 2.09 -5.95 7.81
CA ASP A 51 0.78 -5.46 8.26
C ASP A 51 -0.18 -5.33 7.08
N TYR A 52 0.28 -4.77 5.95
CA TYR A 52 -0.54 -4.69 4.74
C TYR A 52 -0.94 -6.06 4.20
N LEU A 53 -0.02 -7.03 4.20
CA LEU A 53 -0.30 -8.40 3.78
C LEU A 53 -1.36 -9.06 4.67
N LEU A 54 -1.20 -8.95 5.99
CA LEU A 54 -2.14 -9.50 6.96
C LEU A 54 -3.50 -8.79 6.90
N ALA A 55 -3.52 -7.47 6.70
CA ALA A 55 -4.75 -6.71 6.52
C ALA A 55 -5.50 -7.16 5.26
N ALA A 56 -4.80 -7.35 4.13
CA ALA A 56 -5.39 -7.85 2.90
C ALA A 56 -5.98 -9.27 3.09
N LEU A 57 -5.23 -10.18 3.72
CA LEU A 57 -5.69 -11.54 4.02
C LEU A 57 -6.92 -11.54 4.93
N GLY A 58 -6.87 -10.76 6.01
CA GLY A 58 -7.97 -10.62 6.97
C GLY A 58 -9.22 -10.04 6.32
N ALA A 59 -9.07 -9.02 5.48
CA ALA A 59 -10.17 -8.43 4.72
C ALA A 59 -10.82 -9.44 3.76
N CYS A 60 -10.03 -10.19 2.99
CA CYS A 60 -10.55 -11.24 2.10
C CYS A 60 -11.33 -12.32 2.87
N THR A 61 -10.80 -12.73 4.02
CA THR A 61 -11.41 -13.75 4.87
C THR A 61 -12.71 -13.23 5.47
N SER A 62 -12.70 -12.03 6.04
CA SER A 62 -13.88 -11.38 6.63
C SER A 62 -14.99 -11.17 5.61
N MET A 63 -14.68 -10.72 4.38
CA MET A 63 -15.68 -10.58 3.31
C MET A 63 -16.33 -11.91 2.92
N THR A 64 -15.60 -13.02 3.07
CA THR A 64 -16.10 -14.35 2.71
C THR A 64 -16.93 -14.96 3.84
N ILE A 65 -16.50 -14.79 5.09
CA ILE A 65 -17.13 -15.42 6.25
C ILE A 65 -18.36 -14.63 6.73
N GLY A 66 -18.31 -13.29 6.72
CA GLY A 66 -19.38 -12.43 7.23
C GLY A 66 -19.38 -12.32 8.75
#